data_AF-A0A4R8T6K0-F1
#
_entry.id   AF-A0A4R8T6K0-F1
#
_cell.length_a   1.000
_cell.length_b   1.000
_cell.length_c   1.000
_cell.angle_alpha   90.00
_cell.angle_beta   90.00
_cell.angle_gamma   90.00
#
_symmetry.space_group_name_H-M   'P 1'
#
loop_
_entity.id
_entity.type
_entity.pdbx_description
1 polymer ?
#
loop_
_entity_poly.entity_id
_entity_poly.type
_entity_poly.pdbx_seq_one_letter_code
_entity_poly.pdbx_strand_id
1 'polypeptide(L)'
;MDNIYDSIYNLGKKTVAHVEDLFSSESNTLVLGCWTPESAVDCGNARVAVANDFYDYVVICPVFFYDFGFSYGAAAKSWKSSREHVLLNAETLLHEMTHLSGVVSDSWVTGDAAYEMDCLRLSDSKKIRTADNFMMFALEVMANGENAAKQVDLDADPDENKLEVALRLLES
;
A
#
# COMPACT_ATOMS: atom_id res chain seq x y z
N MET A 1 0.93 -12.99 20.09
CA MET A 1 0.12 -12.29 19.09
C MET A 1 1.06 -11.27 18.50
N ASP A 2 1.54 -11.54 17.30
CA ASP A 2 2.47 -10.64 16.63
C ASP A 2 1.64 -9.56 15.94
N ASN A 3 1.94 -8.30 16.27
CA ASN A 3 1.23 -7.15 15.73
C ASN A 3 1.73 -6.90 14.30
N ILE A 4 0.85 -6.57 13.35
CA ILE A 4 1.26 -6.23 11.97
C ILE A 4 2.28 -5.08 11.94
N TYR A 5 2.25 -4.21 12.96
CA TYR A 5 3.25 -3.15 13.14
C TYR A 5 4.65 -3.67 13.52
N ASP A 6 4.77 -4.84 14.13
CA ASP A 6 6.06 -5.43 14.53
C ASP A 6 6.89 -5.82 13.30
N SER A 7 6.25 -6.34 12.26
CA SER A 7 6.91 -6.68 10.99
C SER A 7 7.52 -5.45 10.32
N ILE A 8 6.78 -4.33 10.28
CA ILE A 8 7.26 -3.06 9.70
C ILE A 8 8.41 -2.48 10.53
N TYR A 9 8.31 -2.51 11.86
CA TYR A 9 9.37 -2.01 12.74
C TYR A 9 10.66 -2.83 12.67
N ASN A 10 10.54 -4.14 12.41
CA ASN A 10 11.68 -5.05 12.29
C ASN A 10 12.41 -4.94 10.93
N LEU A 11 11.74 -4.49 9.87
CA LEU A 11 12.36 -4.14 8.58
C LEU A 11 13.35 -2.97 8.73
N GLY A 12 13.05 -1.99 9.60
CA GLY A 12 13.89 -0.79 9.80
C GLY A 12 15.17 -1.00 10.62
N LYS A 13 15.31 -2.13 11.33
CA LYS A 13 16.43 -2.36 12.27
C LYS A 13 17.58 -3.23 11.75
N LYS A 14 17.45 -3.83 10.57
CA LYS A 14 18.49 -4.67 9.95
C LYS A 14 18.82 -4.18 8.54
N THR A 15 19.50 -3.04 8.42
CA THR A 15 20.08 -2.62 7.14
C THR A 15 21.41 -3.33 6.92
N VAL A 16 21.41 -4.34 6.05
CA VAL A 16 22.63 -5.03 5.58
C VAL A 16 23.10 -4.34 4.29
N ALA A 17 24.36 -3.92 4.26
CA ALA A 17 24.89 -3.01 3.23
C ALA A 17 25.40 -3.71 1.96
N HIS A 18 25.26 -5.04 1.83
CA HIS A 18 25.80 -5.80 0.70
C HIS A 18 24.76 -6.71 0.03
N VAL A 19 24.72 -6.63 -1.30
CA VAL A 19 23.77 -7.35 -2.18
C VAL A 19 23.97 -8.87 -2.16
N GLU A 20 25.16 -9.34 -1.83
CA GLU A 20 25.48 -10.78 -1.76
C GLU A 20 24.83 -11.47 -0.55
N ASP A 21 24.55 -10.72 0.53
CA ASP A 21 23.92 -11.25 1.75
C ASP A 21 22.36 -11.26 1.67
N LEU A 22 21.77 -10.67 0.62
CA LEU A 22 20.31 -10.70 0.35
C LEU A 22 19.78 -12.11 0.11
N PHE A 23 20.64 -13.03 -0.34
CA PHE A 23 20.28 -14.42 -0.63
C PHE A 23 20.43 -15.36 0.58
N SER A 24 20.87 -14.84 1.73
CA SER A 24 20.72 -15.55 3.00
C SER A 24 19.28 -15.44 3.46
N SER A 25 18.70 -16.52 3.98
CA SER A 25 17.30 -16.65 4.42
C SER A 25 16.89 -15.72 5.59
N GLU A 26 17.67 -14.68 5.89
CA GLU A 26 17.46 -13.69 6.95
C GLU A 26 17.44 -12.23 6.46
N SER A 27 17.49 -11.99 5.15
CA SER A 27 17.43 -10.62 4.66
C SER A 27 16.01 -10.06 4.76
N ASN A 28 15.78 -9.23 5.77
CA ASN A 28 14.58 -8.39 5.95
C ASN A 28 14.49 -7.26 4.91
N THR A 29 14.90 -7.48 3.67
CA THR A 29 15.03 -6.43 2.66
C THR A 29 14.22 -6.78 1.42
N LEU A 30 13.28 -5.91 1.08
CA LEU A 30 12.58 -5.98 -0.19
C LEU A 30 13.52 -5.56 -1.33
N VAL A 31 13.62 -6.40 -2.36
CA VAL A 31 14.39 -6.07 -3.57
C VAL A 31 13.53 -5.24 -4.52
N LEU A 32 14.00 -4.04 -4.83
CA LEU A 32 13.45 -3.17 -5.87
C LEU A 32 14.44 -3.12 -7.04
N GLY A 33 14.08 -3.73 -8.16
CA GLY A 33 14.88 -3.73 -9.39
C GLY A 33 14.30 -2.78 -10.43
N CYS A 34 15.15 -2.15 -11.25
CA CYS A 34 14.67 -1.44 -12.44
C CYS A 34 14.51 -2.41 -13.62
N TRP A 35 13.47 -2.20 -14.42
CA TRP A 35 13.26 -2.96 -15.64
C TRP A 35 14.38 -2.74 -16.67
N THR A 36 14.71 -3.80 -17.41
CA THR A 36 15.62 -3.82 -18.56
C THR A 36 15.00 -4.65 -19.68
N PRO A 37 15.41 -4.50 -20.96
CA PRO A 37 14.94 -5.35 -22.05
C PRO A 37 15.16 -6.86 -21.82
N GLU A 38 16.14 -7.22 -20.98
CA GLU A 38 16.46 -8.60 -20.59
C GLU A 38 15.66 -9.08 -19.36
N SER A 39 14.87 -8.21 -18.72
CA SER A 39 14.05 -8.57 -17.57
C SER A 39 12.98 -9.59 -17.96
N ALA A 40 12.82 -10.64 -17.15
CA ALA A 40 11.79 -11.66 -17.36
C ALA A 40 10.34 -11.13 -17.17
N VAL A 41 10.20 -9.98 -16.52
CA VAL A 41 8.93 -9.30 -16.27
C VAL A 41 8.69 -8.26 -17.35
N ASP A 42 7.53 -8.34 -18.01
CA ASP A 42 7.12 -7.37 -19.02
C ASP A 42 6.38 -6.18 -18.38
N CYS A 43 6.98 -5.00 -18.50
CA CYS A 43 6.36 -3.74 -18.11
C CYS A 43 5.28 -3.26 -19.10
N GLY A 44 5.22 -3.83 -20.31
CA GLY A 44 4.36 -3.35 -21.38
C GLY A 44 4.55 -1.84 -21.62
N ASN A 45 3.49 -1.16 -22.07
CA ASN A 45 3.54 0.27 -22.39
C ASN A 45 3.03 1.21 -21.28
N ALA A 46 2.43 0.68 -20.21
CA ALA A 46 1.69 1.52 -19.25
C ALA A 46 1.81 1.09 -17.78
N ARG A 47 2.50 -0.01 -17.47
CA ARG A 47 2.69 -0.40 -16.07
C ARG A 47 3.70 0.52 -15.41
N VAL A 48 3.46 0.84 -14.14
CA VAL A 48 4.30 1.72 -13.34
C VAL A 48 5.31 0.89 -12.54
N ALA A 49 4.87 -0.23 -11.97
CA ALA A 49 5.72 -1.28 -11.40
C ALA A 49 5.02 -2.64 -11.56
N VAL A 50 5.73 -3.73 -11.20
CA VAL A 50 5.19 -5.09 -11.20
C VAL A 50 5.83 -5.91 -10.08
N ALA A 51 5.02 -6.50 -9.22
CA ALA A 51 5.44 -7.47 -8.21
C ALA A 51 5.66 -8.87 -8.80
N ASN A 52 6.69 -9.56 -8.30
CA ASN A 52 6.92 -10.97 -8.50
C ASN A 52 6.92 -11.68 -7.15
N ASP A 53 5.77 -12.22 -6.77
CA ASP A 53 5.57 -12.92 -5.49
C ASP A 53 6.45 -14.16 -5.34
N PHE A 54 6.67 -14.92 -6.42
CA PHE A 54 7.45 -16.16 -6.34
C PHE A 54 8.91 -15.95 -5.87
N TYR A 55 9.46 -14.76 -6.14
CA TYR A 55 10.84 -14.41 -5.78
C TYR A 55 10.91 -13.18 -4.85
N ASP A 56 9.78 -12.70 -4.33
CA ASP A 56 9.66 -11.54 -3.43
C ASP A 56 10.42 -10.27 -3.88
N TYR A 57 10.19 -9.83 -5.12
CA TYR A 57 10.76 -8.57 -5.61
C TYR A 57 9.75 -7.74 -6.42
N VAL A 58 10.03 -6.44 -6.53
CA VAL A 58 9.28 -5.53 -7.40
C VAL A 58 10.19 -5.04 -8.53
N VAL A 59 9.66 -5.04 -9.74
CA VAL A 59 10.27 -4.39 -10.91
C VAL A 59 9.64 -3.03 -11.10
N ILE A 60 10.47 -2.00 -11.10
CA ILE A 60 10.10 -0.62 -11.39
C ILE A 60 10.17 -0.41 -12.90
N CYS A 61 9.04 -0.05 -13.51
CA CYS A 61 8.94 0.18 -14.94
C CYS A 61 9.39 1.60 -15.30
N PRO A 62 9.79 1.88 -16.56
CA PRO A 62 10.27 3.20 -16.94
C PRO A 62 9.31 4.35 -16.64
N VAL A 63 7.99 4.10 -16.75
CA VAL A 63 6.93 5.08 -16.48
C VAL A 63 6.95 5.60 -15.03
N PHE A 64 7.43 4.81 -14.06
CA PHE A 64 7.57 5.23 -12.67
C PHE A 64 8.43 6.49 -12.52
N PHE A 65 9.45 6.65 -13.36
CA PHE A 65 10.37 7.78 -13.27
C PHE A 65 9.88 9.02 -14.03
N TYR A 66 8.70 8.95 -14.66
CA TYR A 66 8.11 10.13 -15.28
C TYR A 66 7.61 11.05 -14.18
N ASP A 67 8.08 12.30 -14.21
CA ASP A 67 7.59 13.33 -13.31
C ASP A 67 6.19 13.74 -13.75
N PHE A 68 5.18 13.25 -13.02
CA PHE A 68 3.80 13.68 -13.22
C PHE A 68 3.52 15.06 -12.62
N GLY A 69 4.48 15.69 -11.94
CA GLY A 69 4.39 17.07 -11.47
C GLY A 69 3.65 17.26 -10.15
N PHE A 70 3.48 16.20 -9.36
CA PHE A 70 2.70 16.23 -8.13
C PHE A 70 3.53 15.94 -6.88
N SER A 71 3.34 16.77 -5.85
CA SER A 71 3.84 16.49 -4.50
C SER A 71 2.78 15.74 -3.68
N TYR A 72 3.21 15.01 -2.66
CA TYR A 72 2.32 14.37 -1.69
C TYR A 72 1.26 15.33 -1.12
N GLY A 73 1.66 16.57 -0.80
CA GLY A 73 0.73 17.59 -0.31
C GLY A 73 -0.30 18.04 -1.36
N ALA A 74 0.07 18.06 -2.64
CA ALA A 74 -0.86 18.37 -3.72
C ALA A 74 -1.89 17.24 -3.93
N ALA A 75 -1.43 15.98 -3.90
CA ALA A 75 -2.31 14.82 -3.99
C ALA A 75 -3.29 14.75 -2.80
N ALA A 76 -2.80 14.94 -1.57
CA ALA A 76 -3.63 14.99 -0.37
C ALA A 76 -4.69 16.12 -0.45
N LYS A 77 -4.30 17.31 -0.93
CA LYS A 77 -5.22 18.43 -1.11
C LYS A 77 -6.28 18.12 -2.18
N SER A 78 -5.87 17.60 -3.33
CA SER A 78 -6.76 17.20 -4.43
C SER A 78 -7.80 16.19 -3.93
N TRP A 79 -7.34 15.13 -3.26
CA TRP A 79 -8.21 14.12 -2.69
C TRP A 79 -9.19 14.71 -1.67
N LYS A 80 -8.72 15.55 -0.75
CA LYS A 80 -9.57 16.19 0.27
C LYS A 80 -10.62 17.12 -0.33
N SER A 81 -10.28 17.89 -1.38
CA SER A 81 -11.17 18.91 -1.94
C SER A 81 -12.16 18.39 -2.98
N SER A 82 -11.75 17.42 -3.80
CA SER A 82 -12.49 17.00 -4.99
C SER A 82 -12.59 15.48 -5.15
N ARG A 83 -12.02 14.68 -4.22
CA ARG A 83 -11.91 13.22 -4.36
C ARG A 83 -11.26 12.79 -5.68
N GLU A 84 -10.38 13.63 -6.19
CA GLU A 84 -9.60 13.36 -7.39
C GLU A 84 -8.28 12.73 -6.98
N HIS A 85 -8.11 11.46 -7.34
CA HIS A 85 -6.88 10.72 -7.11
C HIS A 85 -5.82 11.09 -8.14
N VAL A 86 -4.60 11.27 -7.67
CA VAL A 86 -3.41 11.48 -8.47
C VAL A 86 -2.41 10.44 -8.02
N LEU A 87 -2.13 9.46 -8.88
CA LEU A 87 -1.28 8.34 -8.56
C LEU A 87 0.13 8.80 -8.18
N LEU A 88 0.57 8.42 -6.97
CA LEU A 88 1.93 8.67 -6.49
C LEU A 88 2.81 7.44 -6.66
N ASN A 89 4.11 7.67 -6.87
CA ASN A 89 5.10 6.60 -6.96
C ASN A 89 5.14 5.73 -5.69
N ALA A 90 5.04 6.34 -4.49
CA ALA A 90 5.01 5.57 -3.25
C ALA A 90 3.73 4.74 -3.07
N GLU A 91 2.62 5.21 -3.62
CA GLU A 91 1.35 4.47 -3.63
C GLU A 91 1.43 3.25 -4.56
N THR A 92 2.07 3.41 -5.72
CA THR A 92 2.40 2.28 -6.60
C THR A 92 3.27 1.26 -5.87
N LEU A 93 4.31 1.70 -5.15
CA LEU A 93 5.13 0.76 -4.37
C LEU A 93 4.32 0.07 -3.27
N LEU A 94 3.45 0.79 -2.57
CA LEU A 94 2.58 0.21 -1.56
C LEU A 94 1.67 -0.86 -2.18
N HIS A 95 1.05 -0.58 -3.32
CA HIS A 95 0.24 -1.52 -4.09
C HIS A 95 1.04 -2.81 -4.36
N GLU A 96 2.20 -2.71 -5.02
CA GLU A 96 3.00 -3.87 -5.39
C GLU A 96 3.48 -4.68 -4.18
N MET A 97 3.85 -3.99 -3.09
CA MET A 97 4.27 -4.66 -1.85
C MET A 97 3.18 -5.53 -1.23
N THR A 98 1.90 -5.22 -1.44
CA THR A 98 0.80 -6.06 -0.95
C THR A 98 0.62 -7.36 -1.71
N HIS A 99 1.20 -7.49 -2.90
CA HIS A 99 1.22 -8.74 -3.65
C HIS A 99 2.30 -9.72 -3.19
N LEU A 100 3.23 -9.30 -2.33
CA LEU A 100 4.39 -10.10 -1.94
C LEU A 100 4.15 -10.81 -0.61
N SER A 101 4.11 -12.13 -0.65
CA SER A 101 3.96 -13.01 0.52
C SER A 101 5.07 -12.80 1.55
N GLY A 102 6.31 -12.50 1.13
CA GLY A 102 7.40 -12.14 2.02
C GLY A 102 7.17 -10.84 2.81
N VAL A 103 6.25 -9.97 2.36
CA VAL A 103 5.89 -8.71 3.03
C VAL A 103 4.64 -8.88 3.91
N VAL A 104 3.57 -9.47 3.36
CA VAL A 104 2.25 -9.51 4.03
C VAL A 104 1.88 -10.87 4.61
N SER A 105 2.67 -11.92 4.40
CA SER A 105 2.32 -13.34 4.61
C SER A 105 1.31 -13.88 3.58
N ASP A 106 1.45 -15.16 3.21
CA ASP A 106 0.59 -15.87 2.24
C ASP A 106 -0.92 -15.63 2.45
N SER A 107 -1.34 -15.55 3.71
CA SER A 107 -2.75 -15.40 4.06
C SER A 107 -3.31 -14.02 3.77
N TRP A 108 -2.48 -13.04 3.38
CA TRP A 108 -2.86 -11.63 3.16
C TRP A 108 -2.47 -11.07 1.79
N VAL A 109 -1.81 -11.88 0.95
CA VAL A 109 -1.51 -11.49 -0.44
C VAL A 109 -2.78 -10.99 -1.12
N THR A 110 -2.65 -9.83 -1.75
CA THR A 110 -3.73 -9.15 -2.47
C THR A 110 -3.69 -9.52 -3.95
N GLY A 111 -4.77 -9.24 -4.67
CA GLY A 111 -4.81 -9.23 -6.12
C GLY A 111 -5.41 -7.93 -6.66
N ASP A 112 -5.61 -7.88 -7.97
CA ASP A 112 -6.12 -6.70 -8.68
C ASP A 112 -7.57 -6.88 -9.10
N ALA A 113 -8.48 -6.92 -8.12
CA ALA A 113 -9.90 -7.10 -8.40
C ALA A 113 -10.59 -5.85 -8.98
N ALA A 114 -10.04 -4.67 -8.70
CA ALA A 114 -10.45 -3.38 -9.24
C ALA A 114 -9.27 -2.40 -9.12
N TYR A 115 -9.35 -1.29 -9.84
CA TYR A 115 -8.42 -0.19 -9.72
C TYR A 115 -9.15 1.08 -9.31
N GLU A 116 -8.44 2.00 -8.65
CA GLU A 116 -8.90 3.36 -8.42
C GLU A 116 -10.23 3.40 -7.64
N MET A 117 -11.11 4.33 -8.00
CA MET A 117 -12.43 4.50 -7.41
C MET A 117 -13.35 3.27 -7.51
N ASP A 118 -13.08 2.33 -8.44
CA ASP A 118 -13.87 1.10 -8.52
C ASP A 118 -13.62 0.18 -7.32
N CYS A 119 -12.48 0.32 -6.61
CA CYS A 119 -12.23 -0.38 -5.35
C CYS A 119 -13.29 -0.06 -4.29
N LEU A 120 -13.84 1.16 -4.28
CA LEU A 120 -14.85 1.57 -3.30
C LEU A 120 -16.18 0.81 -3.45
N ARG A 121 -16.42 0.23 -4.63
CA ARG A 121 -17.64 -0.53 -4.96
C ARG A 121 -17.54 -2.02 -4.64
N LEU A 122 -16.36 -2.50 -4.29
CA LEU A 122 -16.15 -3.89 -3.90
C LEU A 122 -16.79 -4.20 -2.54
N SER A 123 -17.14 -5.47 -2.31
CA SER A 123 -17.49 -5.96 -0.98
C SER A 123 -16.26 -5.89 -0.05
N ASP A 124 -16.48 -5.79 1.26
CA ASP A 124 -15.38 -5.65 2.23
C ASP A 124 -14.37 -6.81 2.15
N SER A 125 -14.85 -8.04 1.95
CA SER A 125 -14.02 -9.22 1.74
C SER A 125 -13.12 -9.13 0.50
N LYS A 126 -13.54 -8.38 -0.52
CA LYS A 126 -12.74 -8.12 -1.73
C LYS A 126 -11.85 -6.89 -1.54
N LYS A 127 -12.32 -5.84 -0.87
CA LYS A 127 -11.53 -4.63 -0.57
C LYS A 127 -10.25 -4.97 0.18
N ILE A 128 -10.35 -5.78 1.24
CA ILE A 128 -9.16 -6.21 2.02
C ILE A 128 -8.23 -7.16 1.25
N ARG A 129 -8.65 -7.64 0.08
CA ARG A 129 -7.88 -8.50 -0.83
C ARG A 129 -7.45 -7.78 -2.11
N THR A 130 -7.66 -6.46 -2.21
CA THR A 130 -7.36 -5.69 -3.41
C THR A 130 -6.24 -4.69 -3.13
N ALA A 131 -5.15 -4.76 -3.90
CA ALA A 131 -3.95 -3.96 -3.66
C ALA A 131 -4.22 -2.45 -3.68
N ASP A 132 -4.94 -1.96 -4.69
CA ASP A 132 -5.31 -0.55 -4.81
C ASP A 132 -6.09 -0.01 -3.61
N ASN A 133 -6.86 -0.85 -2.92
CA ASN A 133 -7.61 -0.39 -1.75
C ASN A 133 -6.69 0.02 -0.58
N PHE A 134 -5.49 -0.54 -0.47
CA PHE A 134 -4.48 -0.14 0.51
C PHE A 134 -3.85 1.22 0.16
N MET A 135 -3.57 1.45 -1.12
CA MET A 135 -3.16 2.76 -1.63
C MET A 135 -4.23 3.83 -1.31
N MET A 136 -5.49 3.57 -1.64
CA MET A 136 -6.58 4.52 -1.41
C MET A 136 -6.78 4.80 0.09
N PHE A 137 -6.60 3.78 0.94
CA PHE A 137 -6.62 3.97 2.39
C PHE A 137 -5.46 4.85 2.87
N ALA A 138 -4.24 4.64 2.39
CA ALA A 138 -3.08 5.46 2.73
C ALA A 138 -3.29 6.92 2.30
N LEU A 139 -3.86 7.16 1.12
CA LEU A 139 -4.23 8.49 0.64
C LEU A 139 -5.29 9.15 1.53
N GLU A 140 -6.34 8.42 1.93
CA GLU A 140 -7.38 8.92 2.83
C GLU A 140 -6.78 9.35 4.17
N VAL A 141 -5.91 8.52 4.76
CA VAL A 141 -5.19 8.83 6.01
C VAL A 141 -4.29 10.05 5.83
N MET A 142 -3.57 10.16 4.73
CA MET A 142 -2.70 11.30 4.44
C MET A 142 -3.49 12.61 4.29
N ALA A 143 -4.61 12.57 3.57
CA ALA A 143 -5.46 13.72 3.31
C ALA A 143 -6.28 14.15 4.54
N ASN A 144 -6.69 13.19 5.36
CA ASN A 144 -7.57 13.39 6.51
C ASN A 144 -6.93 12.93 7.82
N GLY A 145 -5.64 13.24 8.01
CA GLY A 145 -4.86 12.82 9.17
C GLY A 145 -5.48 13.18 10.53
N GLU A 146 -6.16 14.32 10.63
CA GLU A 146 -6.90 14.72 11.84
C GLU A 146 -7.99 13.72 12.23
N ASN A 147 -8.74 13.21 11.25
CA ASN A 147 -9.79 12.22 11.48
C ASN A 147 -9.22 10.81 11.61
N ALA A 148 -8.19 10.48 10.84
CA ALA A 148 -7.51 9.18 10.92
C ALA A 148 -6.82 8.96 12.28
N ALA A 149 -6.41 10.02 12.96
CA ALA A 149 -5.84 9.96 14.31
C ALA A 149 -6.88 9.78 15.43
N LYS A 150 -8.18 9.97 15.13
CA LYS A 150 -9.25 9.75 16.13
C LYS A 150 -9.36 8.25 16.38
N GLN A 151 -9.05 7.82 17.61
CA GLN A 151 -9.24 6.43 18.02
C GLN A 151 -10.73 6.15 18.13
N VAL A 152 -11.19 5.09 17.46
CA VAL A 152 -12.51 4.52 17.75
C VAL A 152 -12.39 3.80 19.08
N ASP A 153 -13.24 4.14 20.04
CA ASP A 153 -13.32 3.44 21.31
C ASP A 153 -13.65 1.97 21.05
N LEU A 154 -12.65 1.09 21.18
CA LEU A 154 -12.80 -0.34 20.97
C LEU A 154 -13.41 -1.05 22.19
N ASP A 155 -13.47 -0.35 23.33
CA ASP A 155 -14.10 -0.80 24.57
C ASP A 155 -15.57 -0.32 24.66
N ALA A 156 -16.03 0.47 23.69
CA ALA A 156 -17.44 0.78 23.50
C ALA A 156 -18.25 -0.52 23.35
N ASP A 157 -19.47 -0.49 23.87
CA ASP A 157 -20.38 -1.63 23.89
C ASP A 157 -20.35 -2.37 22.53
N PRO A 158 -20.03 -3.68 22.49
CA PRO A 158 -19.92 -4.43 21.23
C PRO A 158 -21.22 -4.45 20.43
N ASP A 159 -22.37 -4.16 21.06
CA ASP A 159 -23.67 -4.00 20.42
C ASP A 159 -23.90 -2.59 19.84
N GLU A 160 -23.04 -1.61 20.17
CA GLU A 160 -23.09 -0.25 19.61
C GLU A 160 -22.53 -0.26 18.17
N ASN A 161 -23.27 0.37 17.25
CA ASN A 161 -22.85 0.46 15.86
C ASN A 161 -21.59 1.33 15.74
N LYS A 162 -20.44 0.70 15.52
CA LYS A 162 -19.13 1.36 15.41
C LYS A 162 -19.09 2.47 14.35
N LEU A 163 -19.93 2.37 13.30
CA LEU A 163 -20.08 3.44 12.31
C LEU A 163 -20.78 4.67 12.91
N GLU A 164 -21.82 4.48 13.72
CA GLU A 164 -22.50 5.59 14.41
C GLU A 164 -21.59 6.24 15.45
N VAL A 165 -20.80 5.45 16.18
CA VAL A 165 -19.77 5.97 17.09
C VAL A 165 -18.76 6.82 16.33
N ALA A 166 -18.24 6.32 15.21
CA ALA A 166 -17.30 7.05 14.36
C ALA A 166 -17.90 8.35 13.81
N LEU A 167 -19.16 8.33 13.36
CA LEU A 167 -19.85 9.53 12.86
C LEU A 167 -20.01 10.60 13.95
N ARG A 168 -20.37 10.23 15.18
CA ARG A 168 -20.42 11.19 16.31
C ARG A 168 -19.06 11.82 16.60
N LEU A 169 -17.99 11.03 16.55
CA LEU A 169 -16.61 11.51 16.78
C LEU A 169 -16.12 12.43 15.66
N LEU A 170 -16.70 12.37 14.46
CA LEU A 170 -16.36 13.26 13.35
C LEU A 170 -17.00 14.65 13.49
N GLU A 171 -18.14 14.75 14.18
CA GLU A 171 -18.88 16.01 14.40
C GLU A 171 -18.42 16.79 15.65
N SER A 172 -17.59 16.18 16.51
CA SER A 172 -16.96 16.80 17.69
C SER A 172 -15.55 17.34 17.40
#